data_AF-A0A5B7TP45-F1
#
_entry.id   AF-A0A5B7TP45-F1
#
_cell.length_a   1.000
_cell.length_b   1.000
_cell.length_c   1.000
_cell.angle_alpha   90.00
_cell.angle_beta   90.00
_cell.angle_gamma   90.00
#
_symmetry.space_group_name_H-M   'P 1'
#
loop_
_entity.id
_entity.type
_entity.pdbx_description
1 polymer ?
#
loop_
_entity_poly.entity_id
_entity_poly.type
_entity_poly.pdbx_seq_one_letter_code
_entity_poly.pdbx_strand_id
1 'polypeptide(L)'
;MKKISLTILLLFLGFYYLIAQNSKKPNVIVIYTDDQGAGDLGCYGATDIFSPNIDKLAEDGIRFTQAYVAAPVCAPSRAALLTGNYPQRAGVPGNTSASIGSDGLPDEQYTMAELFKDNGYKTAHVGKWHLGMSEASSPNNQGFDYSFGHLRGCIDNYSHFFFWEGPNIHDLHENGKEVFYDGKYFPDVMAEKVDAFIDKNQQDPFFLFYAINMPHYPYQPTQKWKKYYADKGIEFPRSDYGAFISTIDERIGMLIDQLNSLGLREDTIIVYQSDNGYSTEMRAFNGGGSSGPYRGAKSSLFEGGIRLPTIISWKGNLPENKVSKQFLLNTDWMPTLSNLCGLENKKSAIDGIDLSSMLMNTKQKSLRTSAFWKYGSQWVVRDGKWKLIAYPKDTSHKGELDLESDALFLSNLDEDVSEMKNLASKHPEIVKSLIKKYTEWEFGSIDGVPKETKKVNHLAVETIIESTLPLPTNYKNIEVLIDGKSGYLDYSSGQWIGQEGKDLEFLIDLKKEQNIEKISCGYMQDLGNWIFKPEQISVSFSSNGKDFEGSLFLNDEENNINKNTFKGKFSIEKPFTARYLKINIKNIGVCPPTHKGAGSKAWLFIDELYIE
;
A
#
# COMPACT_ATOMS: atom_id res chain seq x y z
N MET A 1 -55.49 -49.68 14.03
CA MET A 1 -54.69 -49.07 12.93
C MET A 1 -54.27 -47.61 13.13
N LYS A 2 -54.74 -46.86 14.16
CA LYS A 2 -54.40 -45.42 14.32
C LYS A 2 -53.15 -45.08 15.17
N LYS A 3 -52.51 -46.05 15.86
CA LYS A 3 -51.34 -45.78 16.72
C LYS A 3 -49.96 -45.92 16.04
N ILE A 4 -49.89 -46.57 14.88
CA ILE A 4 -48.62 -46.78 14.14
C ILE A 4 -48.20 -45.52 13.36
N SER A 5 -49.15 -44.61 13.06
CA SER A 5 -48.90 -43.43 12.24
C SER A 5 -48.11 -42.31 12.94
N LEU A 6 -48.20 -42.19 14.27
CA LEU A 6 -47.58 -41.09 15.02
C LEU A 6 -46.10 -41.38 15.33
N THR A 7 -45.75 -42.65 15.57
CA THR A 7 -44.37 -43.09 15.82
C THR A 7 -43.51 -42.98 14.57
N ILE A 8 -44.06 -43.31 13.39
CA ILE A 8 -43.36 -43.14 12.11
C ILE A 8 -43.14 -41.66 11.80
N LEU A 9 -44.12 -40.79 12.08
CA LEU A 9 -43.98 -39.35 11.87
C LEU A 9 -42.93 -38.72 12.81
N LEU A 10 -42.87 -39.15 14.08
CA LEU A 10 -41.84 -38.70 15.03
C LEU A 10 -40.44 -39.24 14.70
N LEU A 11 -40.34 -40.46 14.16
CA LEU A 11 -39.07 -41.00 13.64
C LEU A 11 -38.59 -40.26 12.40
N PHE A 12 -39.49 -39.90 11.47
CA PHE A 12 -39.16 -39.08 10.30
C PHE A 12 -38.79 -37.64 10.68
N LEU A 13 -39.47 -37.03 11.66
CA LEU A 13 -39.11 -35.71 12.19
C LEU A 13 -37.76 -35.75 12.93
N GLY A 14 -37.46 -36.81 13.68
CA GLY A 14 -36.16 -37.02 14.29
C GLY A 14 -35.03 -37.24 13.28
N PHE A 15 -35.31 -37.96 12.19
CA PHE A 15 -34.35 -38.16 11.09
C PHE A 15 -34.13 -36.87 10.29
N TYR A 16 -35.17 -36.07 10.05
CA TYR A 16 -35.03 -34.73 9.45
C TYR A 16 -34.29 -33.76 10.37
N TYR A 17 -34.50 -33.81 11.68
CA TYR A 17 -33.73 -33.00 12.65
C TYR A 17 -32.26 -33.42 12.68
N LEU A 18 -31.95 -34.71 12.58
CA LEU A 18 -30.58 -35.26 12.50
C LEU A 18 -29.89 -34.95 11.17
N ILE A 19 -30.62 -34.82 10.06
CA ILE A 19 -30.08 -34.42 8.75
C ILE A 19 -29.95 -32.89 8.64
N ALA A 20 -30.84 -32.13 9.32
CA ALA A 20 -30.80 -30.67 9.36
C ALA A 20 -29.83 -30.11 10.42
N GLN A 21 -29.45 -30.90 11.42
CA GLN A 21 -28.33 -30.61 12.32
C GLN A 21 -27.02 -31.00 11.63
N ASN A 22 -26.17 -30.01 11.35
CA ASN A 22 -24.78 -30.10 10.87
C ASN A 22 -24.57 -30.38 9.38
N SER A 23 -24.84 -29.40 8.51
CA SER A 23 -23.70 -28.98 7.68
C SER A 23 -22.81 -28.11 8.57
N LYS A 24 -21.75 -28.69 9.15
CA LYS A 24 -20.82 -27.96 10.00
C LYS A 24 -20.28 -26.78 9.18
N LYS A 25 -20.40 -25.56 9.69
CA LYS A 25 -19.82 -24.38 9.03
C LYS A 25 -18.31 -24.59 8.90
N PRO A 26 -17.69 -24.35 7.74
CA PRO A 26 -16.25 -24.56 7.59
C PRO A 26 -15.47 -23.55 8.42
N ASN A 27 -14.27 -23.91 8.85
CA ASN A 27 -13.31 -22.96 9.39
C ASN A 27 -12.74 -22.10 8.27
N VAL A 28 -12.24 -20.91 8.61
CA VAL A 28 -11.60 -20.00 7.67
C VAL A 28 -10.27 -19.53 8.22
N ILE A 29 -9.21 -19.71 7.43
CA ILE A 29 -7.88 -19.18 7.73
C ILE A 29 -7.45 -18.27 6.59
N VAL A 30 -7.12 -17.03 6.91
CA VAL A 30 -6.50 -16.08 5.98
C VAL A 30 -5.04 -15.92 6.39
N ILE A 31 -4.15 -16.54 5.62
CA ILE A 31 -2.70 -16.40 5.74
C ILE A 31 -2.27 -15.19 4.91
N TYR A 32 -1.69 -14.20 5.56
CA TYR A 32 -1.34 -12.93 4.95
C TYR A 32 0.12 -12.58 5.18
N THR A 33 0.95 -12.65 4.14
CA THR A 33 2.40 -12.35 4.21
C THR A 33 2.69 -10.88 3.96
N ASP A 34 3.88 -10.42 4.35
CA ASP A 34 4.27 -9.01 4.38
C ASP A 34 5.48 -8.75 3.48
N ASP A 35 5.32 -7.89 2.45
CA ASP A 35 6.34 -7.61 1.43
C ASP A 35 6.77 -8.85 0.59
N GLN A 36 5.81 -9.70 0.18
CA GLN A 36 6.12 -10.83 -0.70
C GLN A 36 5.92 -10.49 -2.18
N GLY A 37 6.96 -10.72 -2.99
CA GLY A 37 6.88 -10.49 -4.42
C GLY A 37 6.07 -11.55 -5.18
N ALA A 38 5.51 -11.14 -6.31
CA ALA A 38 4.66 -11.96 -7.17
C ALA A 38 5.35 -13.18 -7.80
N GLY A 39 6.68 -13.17 -7.88
CA GLY A 39 7.52 -14.20 -8.49
C GLY A 39 8.31 -15.02 -7.46
N ASP A 40 7.90 -15.01 -6.19
CA ASP A 40 8.70 -15.56 -5.08
C ASP A 40 8.30 -16.96 -4.62
N LEU A 41 7.41 -17.64 -5.35
CA LEU A 41 6.98 -19.01 -5.06
C LEU A 41 7.18 -19.92 -6.28
N GLY A 42 7.44 -21.20 -6.04
CA GLY A 42 7.59 -22.21 -7.10
C GLY A 42 6.36 -22.30 -8.01
N CYS A 43 5.15 -22.30 -7.44
CA CYS A 43 3.89 -22.29 -8.17
C CYS A 43 3.62 -20.99 -8.95
N TYR A 44 4.43 -19.95 -8.72
CA TYR A 44 4.47 -18.68 -9.47
C TYR A 44 5.71 -18.53 -10.37
N GLY A 45 6.56 -19.55 -10.46
CA GLY A 45 7.69 -19.61 -11.38
C GLY A 45 9.06 -19.33 -10.76
N ALA A 46 9.16 -19.18 -9.43
CA ALA A 46 10.47 -19.14 -8.78
C ALA A 46 11.21 -20.46 -9.01
N THR A 47 12.50 -20.37 -9.37
CA THR A 47 13.36 -21.56 -9.59
C THR A 47 14.46 -21.68 -8.54
N ASP A 48 14.68 -20.60 -7.80
CA ASP A 48 15.69 -20.44 -6.77
C ASP A 48 15.13 -20.55 -5.35
N ILE A 49 13.86 -20.15 -5.15
CA ILE A 49 13.16 -20.25 -3.86
C ILE A 49 12.47 -21.61 -3.69
N PHE A 50 12.68 -22.23 -2.52
CA PHE A 50 12.06 -23.49 -2.12
C PHE A 50 10.81 -23.25 -1.27
N SER A 51 9.62 -23.54 -1.82
CA SER A 51 8.32 -23.31 -1.18
C SER A 51 7.31 -24.47 -1.38
N PRO A 52 7.67 -25.73 -1.07
CA PRO A 52 6.84 -26.89 -1.42
C PRO A 52 5.48 -26.93 -0.73
N ASN A 53 5.32 -26.38 0.49
CA ASN A 53 4.05 -26.47 1.22
C ASN A 53 3.02 -25.48 0.67
N ILE A 54 3.45 -24.27 0.31
CA ILE A 54 2.61 -23.28 -0.35
C ILE A 54 2.30 -23.72 -1.78
N ASP A 55 3.25 -24.32 -2.48
CA ASP A 55 3.01 -24.93 -3.79
C ASP A 55 1.96 -26.06 -3.68
N LYS A 56 2.04 -26.87 -2.63
CA LYS A 56 1.04 -27.90 -2.35
C LYS A 56 -0.34 -27.31 -2.04
N LEU A 57 -0.40 -26.19 -1.33
CA LEU A 57 -1.66 -25.46 -1.09
C LEU A 57 -2.29 -24.98 -2.41
N ALA A 58 -1.48 -24.58 -3.39
CA ALA A 58 -1.96 -24.24 -4.73
C ALA A 58 -2.47 -25.47 -5.51
N GLU A 59 -1.82 -26.63 -5.37
CA GLU A 59 -2.31 -27.89 -5.94
C GLU A 59 -3.64 -28.31 -5.32
N ASP A 60 -3.83 -28.11 -4.02
CA ASP A 60 -5.05 -28.43 -3.30
C ASP A 60 -6.15 -27.37 -3.50
N GLY A 61 -5.99 -26.43 -4.46
CA GLY A 61 -6.94 -25.36 -4.67
C GLY A 61 -6.81 -24.61 -5.99
N ILE A 62 -7.12 -23.33 -5.94
CA ILE A 62 -7.10 -22.40 -7.06
C ILE A 62 -6.04 -21.34 -6.79
N ARG A 63 -5.01 -21.25 -7.64
CA ARG A 63 -4.10 -20.11 -7.66
C ARG A 63 -4.52 -19.08 -8.69
N PHE A 64 -4.35 -17.80 -8.36
CA PHE A 64 -4.73 -16.69 -9.24
C PHE A 64 -3.51 -16.06 -9.87
N THR A 65 -3.59 -15.77 -11.17
CA THR A 65 -2.58 -14.96 -11.84
C THR A 65 -3.01 -13.50 -11.98
N GLN A 66 -4.23 -13.12 -11.59
CA GLN A 66 -4.80 -11.78 -11.75
C GLN A 66 -5.48 -11.33 -10.43
N ALA A 67 -4.80 -11.56 -9.30
CA ALA A 67 -5.27 -11.14 -7.98
C ALA A 67 -4.48 -9.94 -7.49
N TYR A 68 -5.21 -8.96 -6.94
CA TYR A 68 -4.69 -7.66 -6.58
C TYR A 68 -5.00 -7.31 -5.13
N VAL A 69 -4.18 -6.44 -4.56
CA VAL A 69 -4.48 -5.72 -3.32
C VAL A 69 -4.91 -4.30 -3.62
N ALA A 70 -5.75 -3.71 -2.76
CA ALA A 70 -6.28 -2.37 -2.95
C ALA A 70 -5.28 -1.23 -2.67
N ALA A 71 -4.08 -1.55 -2.18
CA ALA A 71 -3.03 -0.57 -1.95
C ALA A 71 -1.62 -1.19 -2.09
N PRO A 72 -0.60 -0.41 -2.46
CA PRO A 72 0.76 -0.90 -2.63
C PRO A 72 1.58 -0.91 -1.32
N VAL A 73 0.91 -0.82 -0.17
CA VAL A 73 1.53 -0.76 1.18
C VAL A 73 0.64 -1.40 2.24
N CYS A 74 1.25 -1.76 3.37
CA CYS A 74 0.71 -2.67 4.38
C CYS A 74 -0.64 -2.25 4.99
N ALA A 75 -0.73 -1.13 5.72
CA ALA A 75 -1.93 -0.82 6.52
C ALA A 75 -3.19 -0.59 5.65
N PRO A 76 -3.11 0.21 4.58
CA PRO A 76 -4.24 0.39 3.65
C PRO A 76 -4.71 -0.94 3.03
N SER A 77 -3.79 -1.83 2.68
CA SER A 77 -4.11 -3.14 2.11
C SER A 77 -4.81 -4.06 3.12
N ARG A 78 -4.33 -4.09 4.37
CA ARG A 78 -4.95 -4.83 5.48
C ARG A 78 -6.35 -4.30 5.82
N ALA A 79 -6.51 -2.99 5.87
CA ALA A 79 -7.81 -2.35 6.08
C ALA A 79 -8.79 -2.78 4.98
N ALA A 80 -8.35 -2.77 3.72
CA ALA A 80 -9.18 -3.16 2.59
C ALA A 80 -9.58 -4.64 2.62
N LEU A 81 -8.65 -5.53 2.99
CA LEU A 81 -8.93 -6.96 3.17
C LEU A 81 -10.00 -7.18 4.25
N LEU A 82 -9.81 -6.58 5.43
CA LEU A 82 -10.67 -6.83 6.58
C LEU A 82 -12.04 -6.17 6.46
N THR A 83 -12.16 -5.02 5.81
CA THR A 83 -13.44 -4.30 5.69
C THR A 83 -14.19 -4.57 4.39
N GLY A 84 -13.52 -5.19 3.41
CA GLY A 84 -14.06 -5.30 2.05
C GLY A 84 -14.19 -3.96 1.34
N ASN A 85 -13.54 -2.89 1.82
CA ASN A 85 -13.66 -1.53 1.29
C ASN A 85 -12.35 -1.02 0.69
N TYR A 86 -12.43 -0.07 -0.24
CA TYR A 86 -11.22 0.64 -0.63
C TYR A 86 -10.61 1.38 0.57
N PRO A 87 -9.27 1.56 0.62
CA PRO A 87 -8.62 2.15 1.78
C PRO A 87 -9.14 3.54 2.16
N GLN A 88 -9.60 4.32 1.17
CA GLN A 88 -10.21 5.64 1.38
C GLN A 88 -11.53 5.55 2.16
N ARG A 89 -12.38 4.58 1.82
CA ARG A 89 -13.65 4.33 2.54
C ARG A 89 -13.40 3.69 3.91
N ALA A 90 -12.41 2.81 3.99
CA ALA A 90 -11.99 2.18 5.25
C ALA A 90 -11.36 3.18 6.25
N GLY A 91 -11.05 4.40 5.81
CA GLY A 91 -10.43 5.43 6.67
C GLY A 91 -8.91 5.29 6.82
N VAL A 92 -8.27 4.39 6.07
CA VAL A 92 -6.82 4.12 6.15
C VAL A 92 -6.17 4.32 4.77
N PRO A 93 -6.09 5.56 4.24
CA PRO A 93 -5.54 5.82 2.89
C PRO A 93 -3.99 5.73 2.82
N GLY A 94 -3.31 5.63 3.96
CA GLY A 94 -1.85 5.50 4.09
C GLY A 94 -1.48 4.66 5.32
N ASN A 95 -0.19 4.36 5.49
CA ASN A 95 0.27 3.64 6.68
C ASN A 95 -0.05 4.42 7.96
N THR A 96 -0.48 3.69 9.00
CA THR A 96 -0.83 4.24 10.31
C THR A 96 0.44 4.66 11.06
N SER A 97 0.30 5.61 12.00
CA SER A 97 1.44 6.06 12.80
C SER A 97 1.85 4.98 13.81
N ALA A 98 3.15 4.95 14.15
CA ALA A 98 3.68 4.10 15.23
C ALA A 98 3.51 4.73 16.64
N SER A 99 2.97 5.96 16.71
CA SER A 99 2.76 6.68 17.96
C SER A 99 1.63 6.08 18.78
N ILE A 100 1.85 5.87 20.08
CA ILE A 100 0.81 5.34 20.98
C ILE A 100 -0.42 6.25 20.95
N GLY A 101 -1.61 5.67 20.85
CA GLY A 101 -2.88 6.39 20.80
C GLY A 101 -3.20 7.01 19.44
N SER A 102 -2.33 6.89 18.42
CA SER A 102 -2.66 7.36 17.09
C SER A 102 -3.81 6.57 16.49
N ASP A 103 -4.67 7.29 15.77
CA ASP A 103 -5.77 6.69 15.02
C ASP A 103 -5.28 5.67 13.98
N GLY A 104 -6.17 4.77 13.62
CA GLY A 104 -5.96 3.79 12.57
C GLY A 104 -7.28 3.41 11.93
N LEU A 105 -7.60 2.12 11.87
CA LEU A 105 -8.91 1.68 11.41
C LEU A 105 -9.99 2.26 12.35
N PRO A 106 -10.94 3.04 11.83
CA PRO A 106 -12.02 3.61 12.65
C PRO A 106 -12.91 2.51 13.25
N ASP A 107 -13.43 2.76 14.46
CA ASP A 107 -14.29 1.82 15.20
C ASP A 107 -15.65 1.60 14.51
N GLU A 108 -16.08 2.53 13.65
CA GLU A 108 -17.32 2.41 12.89
C GLU A 108 -17.20 1.46 11.68
N GLN A 109 -15.99 1.03 11.33
CA GLN A 109 -15.79 0.08 10.24
C GLN A 109 -16.18 -1.32 10.68
N TYR A 110 -17.04 -1.98 9.89
CA TYR A 110 -17.40 -3.37 10.13
C TYR A 110 -16.42 -4.30 9.44
N THR A 111 -15.74 -5.12 10.24
CA THR A 111 -14.67 -6.00 9.78
C THR A 111 -15.15 -7.42 9.50
N MET A 112 -14.33 -8.17 8.78
CA MET A 112 -14.49 -9.60 8.54
C MET A 112 -14.51 -10.36 9.86
N ALA A 113 -13.71 -9.98 10.86
CA ALA A 113 -13.75 -10.62 12.16
C ALA A 113 -15.11 -10.45 12.84
N GLU A 114 -15.67 -9.23 12.86
CA GLU A 114 -17.02 -9.01 13.41
C GLU A 114 -18.09 -9.76 12.62
N LEU A 115 -18.00 -9.79 11.29
CA LEU A 115 -18.91 -10.56 10.44
C LEU A 115 -18.92 -12.04 10.81
N PHE A 116 -17.75 -12.65 10.97
CA PHE A 116 -17.64 -14.06 11.36
C PHE A 116 -18.12 -14.28 12.81
N LYS A 117 -17.74 -13.40 13.73
CA LYS A 117 -18.15 -13.45 15.14
C LYS A 117 -19.67 -13.35 15.32
N ASP A 118 -20.31 -12.40 14.65
CA ASP A 118 -21.77 -12.23 14.65
C ASP A 118 -22.51 -13.46 14.11
N ASN A 119 -21.81 -14.29 13.32
CA ASN A 119 -22.32 -15.54 12.77
C ASN A 119 -21.88 -16.79 13.56
N GLY A 120 -21.37 -16.61 14.79
CA GLY A 120 -21.07 -17.68 15.74
C GLY A 120 -19.69 -18.30 15.62
N TYR A 121 -18.76 -17.65 14.91
CA TYR A 121 -17.37 -18.11 14.85
C TYR A 121 -16.57 -17.61 16.04
N LYS A 122 -15.55 -18.40 16.40
CA LYS A 122 -14.43 -17.93 17.23
C LYS A 122 -13.45 -17.18 16.36
N THR A 123 -13.01 -16.00 16.77
CA THR A 123 -12.15 -15.15 15.93
C THR A 123 -10.77 -14.95 16.55
N ALA A 124 -9.73 -15.09 15.74
CA ALA A 124 -8.35 -14.85 16.16
C ALA A 124 -7.55 -14.03 15.16
N HIS A 125 -6.73 -13.12 15.69
CA HIS A 125 -5.65 -12.45 14.99
C HIS A 125 -4.32 -12.96 15.54
N VAL A 126 -3.41 -13.38 14.67
CA VAL A 126 -2.03 -13.71 15.05
C VAL A 126 -1.06 -13.03 14.08
N GLY A 127 -0.17 -12.18 14.59
CA GLY A 127 0.90 -11.54 13.82
C GLY A 127 0.81 -10.01 13.77
N LYS A 128 1.08 -9.43 12.59
CA LYS A 128 1.12 -7.99 12.35
C LYS A 128 -0.28 -7.41 12.21
N TRP A 129 -0.62 -6.46 13.08
CA TRP A 129 -1.85 -5.68 12.98
C TRP A 129 -1.73 -4.49 12.03
N HIS A 130 -0.92 -3.49 12.39
CA HIS A 130 -0.64 -2.28 11.60
C HIS A 130 -1.85 -1.42 11.25
N LEU A 131 -2.94 -1.52 12.01
CA LEU A 131 -4.17 -0.77 11.78
C LEU A 131 -4.48 0.23 12.90
N GLY A 132 -3.43 0.74 13.57
CA GLY A 132 -3.55 1.80 14.58
C GLY A 132 -3.01 1.39 15.94
N MET A 133 -2.82 2.39 16.78
CA MET A 133 -2.24 2.28 18.12
C MET A 133 -3.18 2.78 19.22
N SER A 134 -4.43 3.10 18.87
CA SER A 134 -5.48 3.47 19.81
C SER A 134 -6.28 2.24 20.24
N GLU A 135 -6.93 2.32 21.40
CA GLU A 135 -7.81 1.25 21.90
C GLU A 135 -8.92 0.92 20.90
N ALA A 136 -9.57 1.95 20.33
CA ALA A 136 -10.62 1.81 19.32
C ALA A 136 -10.15 1.06 18.05
N SER A 137 -8.89 1.26 17.67
CA SER A 137 -8.29 0.59 16.51
C SER A 137 -7.69 -0.79 16.83
N SER A 138 -7.78 -1.27 18.07
CA SER A 138 -7.15 -2.53 18.49
C SER A 138 -7.84 -3.77 17.88
N PRO A 139 -7.12 -4.89 17.68
CA PRO A 139 -7.72 -6.10 17.12
C PRO A 139 -8.96 -6.58 17.90
N ASN A 140 -8.95 -6.47 19.23
CA ASN A 140 -10.05 -6.96 20.05
C ASN A 140 -11.32 -6.11 19.94
N ASN A 141 -11.18 -4.80 19.73
CA ASN A 141 -12.33 -3.93 19.41
C ASN A 141 -12.79 -4.08 17.96
N GLN A 142 -11.90 -4.56 17.08
CA GLN A 142 -12.19 -4.86 15.68
C GLN A 142 -12.59 -6.33 15.48
N GLY A 143 -13.35 -6.89 16.43
CA GLY A 143 -14.03 -8.19 16.29
C GLY A 143 -13.25 -9.45 16.66
N PHE A 144 -11.97 -9.38 17.01
CA PHE A 144 -11.18 -10.56 17.36
C PHE A 144 -11.33 -10.96 18.84
N ASP A 145 -11.82 -12.18 19.12
CA ASP A 145 -11.91 -12.74 20.48
C ASP A 145 -10.53 -12.99 21.09
N TYR A 146 -9.57 -13.36 20.25
CA TYR A 146 -8.17 -13.57 20.61
C TYR A 146 -7.26 -12.77 19.69
N SER A 147 -6.25 -12.12 20.26
CA SER A 147 -5.22 -11.43 19.49
C SER A 147 -3.84 -11.65 20.10
N PHE A 148 -2.87 -12.00 19.27
CA PHE A 148 -1.45 -12.01 19.62
C PHE A 148 -0.61 -11.42 18.51
N GLY A 149 0.33 -10.54 18.84
CA GLY A 149 1.31 -10.02 17.90
C GLY A 149 1.59 -8.54 18.09
N HIS A 150 2.01 -7.87 17.02
CA HIS A 150 2.53 -6.51 17.09
C HIS A 150 1.63 -5.50 16.38
N LEU A 151 1.60 -4.27 16.90
CA LEU A 151 0.65 -3.25 16.44
C LEU A 151 1.23 -2.34 15.37
N ARG A 152 2.55 -2.14 15.34
CA ARG A 152 3.27 -1.28 14.40
C ARG A 152 3.57 -1.98 13.08
N GLY A 153 4.21 -1.24 12.18
CA GLY A 153 4.56 -1.71 10.84
C GLY A 153 5.62 -2.81 10.79
N CYS A 154 6.45 -2.98 11.81
CA CYS A 154 7.46 -4.05 11.89
C CYS A 154 8.01 -4.18 13.31
N ILE A 155 8.67 -5.32 13.57
CA ILE A 155 9.45 -5.58 14.78
C ILE A 155 10.69 -6.39 14.41
N ASP A 156 11.70 -6.38 15.28
CA ASP A 156 12.73 -7.41 15.28
C ASP A 156 12.16 -8.76 15.76
N ASN A 157 12.49 -9.87 15.08
CA ASN A 157 11.86 -11.16 15.33
C ASN A 157 12.37 -11.87 16.59
N TYR A 158 13.31 -11.30 17.36
CA TYR A 158 13.82 -11.90 18.60
C TYR A 158 13.65 -10.98 19.82
N SER A 159 13.90 -9.69 19.65
CA SER A 159 13.68 -8.71 20.71
C SER A 159 12.22 -8.26 20.79
N HIS A 160 11.50 -8.32 19.67
CA HIS A 160 10.14 -7.77 19.51
C HIS A 160 10.05 -6.25 19.65
N PHE A 161 11.17 -5.55 19.42
CA PHE A 161 11.22 -4.10 19.41
C PHE A 161 11.04 -3.54 18.00
N PHE A 162 10.37 -2.40 17.94
CA PHE A 162 10.40 -1.49 16.83
C PHE A 162 11.58 -0.52 16.97
N PHE A 163 12.51 -0.56 16.01
CA PHE A 163 13.78 0.20 16.03
C PHE A 163 13.82 1.37 15.03
N TRP A 164 12.76 1.59 14.26
CA TRP A 164 12.82 2.38 13.02
C TRP A 164 12.30 3.80 13.12
N GLU A 165 11.63 4.14 14.21
CA GLU A 165 11.30 5.49 14.65
C GLU A 165 11.65 5.55 16.13
N GLY A 166 12.36 6.60 16.55
CA GLY A 166 12.79 6.74 17.94
C GLY A 166 11.64 7.19 18.84
N PRO A 167 11.65 6.83 20.13
CA PRO A 167 12.58 5.89 20.78
C PRO A 167 12.29 4.42 20.40
N ASN A 168 13.25 3.53 20.63
CA ASN A 168 13.04 2.09 20.48
C ASN A 168 11.95 1.62 21.46
N ILE A 169 10.93 0.94 20.96
CA ILE A 169 9.76 0.56 21.76
C ILE A 169 9.47 -0.93 21.54
N HIS A 170 9.24 -1.67 22.63
CA HIS A 170 8.74 -3.03 22.57
C HIS A 170 7.28 -3.04 22.08
N ASP A 171 6.92 -3.97 21.19
CA ASP A 171 5.64 -3.94 20.49
C ASP A 171 5.01 -5.33 20.38
N LEU A 172 5.00 -6.11 21.46
CA LEU A 172 4.33 -7.41 21.47
C LEU A 172 3.18 -7.43 22.48
N HIS A 173 2.00 -7.80 22.00
CA HIS A 173 0.76 -7.74 22.75
C HIS A 173 -0.03 -9.05 22.65
N GLU A 174 -0.71 -9.42 23.74
CA GLU A 174 -1.69 -10.50 23.80
C GLU A 174 -2.97 -9.97 24.45
N ASN A 175 -4.08 -9.94 23.70
CA ASN A 175 -5.37 -9.38 24.10
C ASN A 175 -5.26 -7.97 24.72
N GLY A 176 -4.56 -7.08 24.02
CA GLY A 176 -4.36 -5.68 24.43
C GLY A 176 -3.32 -5.47 25.54
N LYS A 177 -2.77 -6.54 26.12
CA LYS A 177 -1.73 -6.44 27.15
C LYS A 177 -0.36 -6.67 26.54
N GLU A 178 0.61 -5.83 26.88
CA GLU A 178 2.00 -6.06 26.50
C GLU A 178 2.53 -7.35 27.14
N VAL A 179 3.25 -8.17 26.36
CA VAL A 179 3.80 -9.46 26.79
C VAL A 179 5.22 -9.64 26.28
N PHE A 180 6.09 -10.23 27.10
CA PHE A 180 7.52 -10.36 26.79
C PHE A 180 7.89 -11.80 26.52
N TYR A 181 8.54 -12.02 25.36
CA TYR A 181 9.03 -13.33 24.92
C TYR A 181 10.53 -13.23 24.55
N ASP A 182 11.33 -12.63 25.43
CA ASP A 182 12.73 -12.26 25.16
C ASP A 182 13.55 -13.38 24.51
N GLY A 183 14.09 -13.09 23.33
CA GLY A 183 14.95 -14.01 22.57
C GLY A 183 14.23 -15.19 21.94
N LYS A 184 12.91 -15.31 22.09
CA LYS A 184 12.10 -16.27 21.33
C LYS A 184 11.91 -15.74 19.91
N TYR A 185 11.95 -16.64 18.95
CA TYR A 185 11.75 -16.27 17.55
C TYR A 185 10.26 -16.06 17.28
N PHE A 186 9.87 -14.84 16.93
CA PHE A 186 8.47 -14.44 16.76
C PHE A 186 7.65 -15.37 15.85
N PRO A 187 8.16 -15.84 14.69
CA PRO A 187 7.44 -16.80 13.86
C PRO A 187 7.12 -18.14 14.54
N ASP A 188 7.95 -18.58 15.48
CA ASP A 188 7.69 -19.81 16.26
C ASP A 188 6.61 -19.54 17.30
N VAL A 189 6.68 -18.40 17.99
CA VAL A 189 5.65 -18.03 18.96
C VAL A 189 4.30 -17.83 18.27
N MET A 190 4.27 -17.24 17.07
CA MET A 190 3.05 -17.14 16.26
C MET A 190 2.47 -18.52 15.93
N ALA A 191 3.30 -19.46 15.47
CA ALA A 191 2.86 -20.82 15.18
C ALA A 191 2.28 -21.50 16.44
N GLU A 192 2.96 -21.39 17.60
CA GLU A 192 2.44 -21.90 18.87
C GLU A 192 1.07 -21.31 19.24
N LYS A 193 0.84 -20.01 19.01
CA LYS A 193 -0.46 -19.37 19.27
C LYS A 193 -1.55 -19.82 18.30
N VAL A 194 -1.21 -19.99 17.03
CA VAL A 194 -2.13 -20.53 16.01
C VAL A 194 -2.55 -21.95 16.41
N ASP A 195 -1.59 -22.80 16.73
CA ASP A 195 -1.84 -24.20 17.08
C ASP A 195 -2.74 -24.29 18.33
N ALA A 196 -2.43 -23.51 19.36
CA ALA A 196 -3.21 -23.46 20.60
C ALA A 196 -4.65 -22.95 20.37
N PHE A 197 -4.83 -21.98 19.48
CA PHE A 197 -6.16 -21.50 19.12
C PHE A 197 -6.97 -22.57 18.37
N ILE A 198 -6.38 -23.26 17.40
CA ILE A 198 -7.06 -24.33 16.66
C ILE A 198 -7.42 -25.49 17.61
N ASP A 199 -6.49 -25.92 18.46
CA ASP A 199 -6.71 -27.01 19.41
C ASP A 199 -7.87 -26.73 20.38
N LYS A 200 -7.98 -25.48 20.84
CA LYS A 200 -9.06 -25.06 21.74
C LYS A 200 -10.44 -25.06 21.08
N ASN A 201 -10.50 -24.86 19.76
CA ASN A 201 -11.75 -24.59 19.05
C ASN A 201 -12.14 -25.69 18.03
N GLN A 202 -11.61 -26.91 18.12
CA GLN A 202 -11.88 -28.01 17.15
C GLN A 202 -13.39 -28.30 16.92
N GLN A 203 -14.23 -28.03 17.92
CA GLN A 203 -15.67 -28.27 17.88
C GLN A 203 -16.49 -27.07 17.42
N ASP A 204 -15.91 -25.87 17.41
CA ASP A 204 -16.55 -24.62 17.02
C ASP A 204 -15.98 -24.15 15.67
N PRO A 205 -16.78 -23.53 14.78
CA PRO A 205 -16.21 -22.90 13.59
C PRO A 205 -15.33 -21.70 14.00
N PHE A 206 -14.18 -21.54 13.34
CA PHE A 206 -13.27 -20.43 13.64
C PHE A 206 -12.82 -19.65 12.41
N PHE A 207 -12.56 -18.36 12.62
CA PHE A 207 -11.94 -17.45 11.67
C PHE A 207 -10.59 -17.00 12.23
N LEU A 208 -9.51 -17.34 11.53
CA LEU A 208 -8.15 -16.99 11.91
C LEU A 208 -7.55 -16.08 10.84
N PHE A 209 -7.22 -14.85 11.22
CA PHE A 209 -6.38 -13.96 10.44
C PHE A 209 -4.92 -14.14 10.89
N TYR A 210 -4.18 -14.96 10.13
CA TYR A 210 -2.77 -15.25 10.37
C TYR A 210 -1.88 -14.30 9.55
N ALA A 211 -1.57 -13.16 10.13
CA ALA A 211 -0.93 -12.02 9.51
C ALA A 211 0.60 -12.05 9.69
N ILE A 212 1.26 -12.95 8.99
CA ILE A 212 2.71 -13.18 9.07
C ILE A 212 3.48 -11.92 8.64
N ASN A 213 4.35 -11.40 9.51
CA ASN A 213 5.18 -10.21 9.29
C ASN A 213 6.39 -10.45 8.39
N MET A 214 6.46 -11.60 7.71
CA MET A 214 7.58 -12.00 6.87
C MET A 214 7.08 -12.12 5.42
N PRO A 215 7.93 -11.86 4.40
CA PRO A 215 9.36 -11.60 4.48
C PRO A 215 9.81 -10.16 4.77
N HIS A 216 8.96 -9.26 5.31
CA HIS A 216 9.37 -7.91 5.68
C HIS A 216 10.65 -7.88 6.55
N TYR A 217 11.50 -6.88 6.35
CA TYR A 217 12.72 -6.70 7.13
C TYR A 217 12.43 -6.56 8.64
N PRO A 218 13.38 -6.91 9.52
CA PRO A 218 14.75 -7.34 9.25
C PRO A 218 14.83 -8.82 8.85
N TYR A 219 15.66 -9.15 7.85
CA TYR A 219 15.84 -10.54 7.40
C TYR A 219 16.61 -11.37 8.42
N GLN A 220 15.90 -12.26 9.10
CA GLN A 220 16.38 -13.10 10.21
C GLN A 220 15.95 -14.57 10.06
N PRO A 221 16.22 -15.23 8.92
CA PRO A 221 15.74 -16.59 8.64
C PRO A 221 16.28 -17.60 9.65
N THR A 222 15.68 -18.79 9.71
CA THR A 222 16.27 -19.89 10.48
C THR A 222 17.63 -20.27 9.90
N GLN A 223 18.52 -20.78 10.76
CA GLN A 223 19.86 -21.21 10.34
C GLN A 223 19.82 -22.33 9.31
N LYS A 224 18.81 -23.20 9.37
CA LYS A 224 18.56 -24.26 8.37
C LYS A 224 18.45 -23.67 6.97
N TRP A 225 17.55 -22.71 6.78
CA TRP A 225 17.31 -22.12 5.46
C TRP A 225 18.45 -21.19 5.05
N LYS A 226 19.00 -20.40 5.98
CA LYS A 226 20.18 -19.59 5.69
C LYS A 226 21.34 -20.42 5.12
N LYS A 227 21.63 -21.57 5.74
CA LYS A 227 22.64 -22.51 5.24
C LYS A 227 22.26 -23.09 3.87
N TYR A 228 21.01 -23.50 3.67
CA TYR A 228 20.53 -24.06 2.40
C TYR A 228 20.79 -23.12 1.21
N TYR A 229 20.42 -21.85 1.34
CA TYR A 229 20.61 -20.86 0.25
C TYR A 229 22.09 -20.49 0.05
N ALA A 230 22.88 -20.43 1.13
CA ALA A 230 24.32 -20.23 1.03
C ALA A 230 25.02 -21.39 0.31
N ASP A 231 24.68 -22.64 0.63
CA ASP A 231 25.22 -23.85 -0.01
C ASP A 231 24.81 -23.93 -1.50
N LYS A 232 23.69 -23.31 -1.88
CA LYS A 232 23.23 -23.17 -3.27
C LYS A 232 23.89 -22.02 -4.04
N GLY A 233 24.69 -21.18 -3.38
CA GLY A 233 25.35 -20.04 -4.01
C GLY A 233 24.39 -18.92 -4.43
N ILE A 234 23.22 -18.81 -3.80
CA ILE A 234 22.32 -17.67 -4.04
C ILE A 234 22.91 -16.43 -3.37
N GLU A 235 22.95 -15.32 -4.09
CA GLU A 235 23.56 -14.09 -3.60
C GLU A 235 22.65 -13.30 -2.64
N PHE A 236 23.25 -12.60 -1.69
CA PHE A 236 22.56 -11.62 -0.85
C PHE A 236 22.14 -10.39 -1.70
N PRO A 237 20.95 -9.77 -1.49
CA PRO A 237 19.96 -10.07 -0.44
C PRO A 237 18.96 -11.18 -0.76
N ARG A 238 18.97 -11.72 -1.99
CA ARG A 238 18.03 -12.77 -2.44
C ARG A 238 18.12 -14.04 -1.59
N SER A 239 19.31 -14.42 -1.12
CA SER A 239 19.53 -15.59 -0.26
C SER A 239 18.76 -15.52 1.05
N ASP A 240 18.83 -14.39 1.75
CA ASP A 240 18.23 -14.21 3.06
C ASP A 240 16.71 -14.00 2.92
N TYR A 241 16.28 -13.33 1.86
CA TYR A 241 14.87 -13.24 1.47
C TYR A 241 14.26 -14.61 1.17
N GLY A 242 14.89 -15.41 0.31
CA GLY A 242 14.46 -16.77 -0.02
C GLY A 242 14.43 -17.68 1.21
N ALA A 243 15.41 -17.53 2.10
CA ALA A 243 15.44 -18.24 3.37
C ALA A 243 14.26 -17.85 4.29
N PHE A 244 13.83 -16.59 4.24
CA PHE A 244 12.61 -16.11 4.91
C PHE A 244 11.36 -16.78 4.33
N ILE A 245 11.22 -16.83 3.01
CA ILE A 245 10.09 -17.53 2.36
C ILE A 245 10.05 -19.02 2.76
N SER A 246 11.18 -19.73 2.70
CA SER A 246 11.22 -21.15 3.09
C SER A 246 10.96 -21.37 4.59
N THR A 247 11.31 -20.40 5.44
CA THR A 247 10.98 -20.42 6.87
C THR A 247 9.47 -20.35 7.09
N ILE A 248 8.77 -19.49 6.35
CA ILE A 248 7.31 -19.37 6.39
C ILE A 248 6.65 -20.61 5.80
N ASP A 249 7.13 -21.07 4.65
CA ASP A 249 6.62 -22.26 3.97
C ASP A 249 6.63 -23.49 4.88
N GLU A 250 7.72 -23.71 5.61
CA GLU A 250 7.83 -24.79 6.59
C GLU A 250 6.79 -24.69 7.71
N ARG A 251 6.53 -23.50 8.24
CA ARG A 251 5.52 -23.27 9.29
C ARG A 251 4.10 -23.41 8.76
N ILE A 252 3.85 -23.03 7.51
CA ILE A 252 2.57 -23.30 6.83
C ILE A 252 2.39 -24.81 6.66
N GLY A 253 3.44 -25.56 6.30
CA GLY A 253 3.42 -27.01 6.28
C GLY A 253 2.98 -27.61 7.63
N MET A 254 3.56 -27.11 8.73
CA MET A 254 3.19 -27.54 10.08
C MET A 254 1.72 -27.24 10.42
N LEU A 255 1.21 -26.07 10.06
CA LEU A 255 -0.22 -25.73 10.21
C LEU A 255 -1.11 -26.70 9.42
N ILE A 256 -0.77 -26.99 8.16
CA ILE A 256 -1.52 -27.94 7.34
C ILE A 256 -1.49 -29.35 7.95
N ASP A 257 -0.34 -29.79 8.46
CA ASP A 257 -0.19 -31.08 9.13
C ASP A 257 -1.04 -31.16 10.41
N GLN A 258 -1.10 -30.08 11.20
CA GLN A 258 -1.98 -30.03 12.37
C GLN A 258 -3.45 -30.17 11.95
N LEU A 259 -3.91 -29.39 10.96
CA LEU A 259 -5.28 -29.48 10.46
C LEU A 259 -5.62 -30.90 9.95
N ASN A 260 -4.68 -31.57 9.27
CA ASN A 260 -4.84 -32.96 8.85
C ASN A 260 -4.95 -33.90 10.06
N SER A 261 -4.07 -33.76 11.05
CA SER A 261 -4.04 -34.61 12.25
C SER A 261 -5.32 -34.50 13.09
N LEU A 262 -5.95 -33.33 13.09
CA LEU A 262 -7.21 -33.04 13.77
C LEU A 262 -8.44 -33.37 12.93
N GLY A 263 -8.26 -33.79 11.66
CA GLY A 263 -9.36 -34.06 10.74
C GLY A 263 -10.17 -32.82 10.37
N LEU A 264 -9.55 -31.64 10.38
CA LEU A 264 -10.18 -30.35 10.08
C LEU A 264 -9.90 -29.85 8.66
N ARG A 265 -8.99 -30.47 7.92
CA ARG A 265 -8.46 -29.95 6.65
C ARG A 265 -9.54 -29.78 5.57
N GLU A 266 -10.41 -30.78 5.39
CA GLU A 266 -11.50 -30.78 4.41
C GLU A 266 -12.61 -29.79 4.78
N ASP A 267 -12.74 -29.47 6.07
CA ASP A 267 -13.69 -28.50 6.63
C ASP A 267 -13.06 -27.11 6.84
N THR A 268 -11.90 -26.82 6.25
CA THR A 268 -11.20 -25.53 6.40
C THR A 268 -10.91 -24.88 5.06
N ILE A 269 -11.43 -23.67 4.87
CA ILE A 269 -11.07 -22.76 3.77
C ILE A 269 -9.78 -22.04 4.15
N ILE A 270 -8.77 -22.11 3.29
CA ILE A 270 -7.50 -21.41 3.47
C ILE A 270 -7.31 -20.44 2.31
N VAL A 271 -7.18 -19.15 2.63
CA VAL A 271 -6.72 -18.11 1.70
C VAL A 271 -5.27 -17.79 2.02
N TYR A 272 -4.42 -17.75 1.01
CA TYR A 272 -3.04 -17.27 1.11
C TYR A 272 -2.88 -16.09 0.18
N GLN A 273 -2.40 -14.95 0.68
CA GLN A 273 -2.11 -13.76 -0.11
C GLN A 273 -1.02 -12.91 0.57
N SER A 274 -0.35 -12.03 -0.18
CA SER A 274 0.53 -10.99 0.41
C SER A 274 -0.16 -9.63 0.50
N ASP A 275 0.33 -8.74 1.38
CA ASP A 275 -0.25 -7.41 1.57
C ASP A 275 0.14 -6.38 0.51
N ASN A 276 1.35 -6.47 -0.04
CA ASN A 276 1.85 -5.65 -1.13
C ASN A 276 3.09 -6.32 -1.78
N GLY A 277 3.60 -5.72 -2.85
CA GLY A 277 4.84 -6.18 -3.47
C GLY A 277 6.04 -6.10 -2.52
N TYR A 278 7.13 -6.81 -2.85
CA TYR A 278 8.35 -6.82 -2.04
C TYR A 278 8.94 -5.42 -1.84
N SER A 279 9.63 -5.22 -0.72
CA SER A 279 10.28 -3.94 -0.41
C SER A 279 11.62 -3.80 -1.12
N THR A 280 11.85 -2.61 -1.66
CA THR A 280 13.14 -2.11 -2.16
C THR A 280 13.70 -1.01 -1.27
N GLU A 281 13.20 -0.88 -0.04
CA GLU A 281 13.71 0.07 0.93
C GLU A 281 15.14 -0.31 1.36
N MET A 282 15.95 0.68 1.74
CA MET A 282 17.32 0.46 2.24
C MET A 282 17.37 -0.53 3.42
N ARG A 283 16.32 -0.56 4.25
CA ARG A 283 16.18 -1.47 5.40
C ARG A 283 15.93 -2.93 4.97
N ALA A 284 15.41 -3.12 3.77
CA ALA A 284 15.34 -4.40 3.06
C ALA A 284 16.59 -4.62 2.19
N PHE A 285 17.70 -3.94 2.45
CA PHE A 285 18.91 -4.00 1.61
C PHE A 285 18.66 -3.67 0.13
N ASN A 286 17.68 -2.80 -0.12
CA ASN A 286 17.19 -2.43 -1.44
C ASN A 286 16.61 -3.60 -2.26
N GLY A 287 16.18 -4.70 -1.62
CA GLY A 287 15.47 -5.78 -2.32
C GLY A 287 15.69 -7.18 -1.78
N GLY A 288 15.59 -8.17 -2.67
CA GLY A 288 15.68 -9.59 -2.36
C GLY A 288 14.45 -10.36 -2.81
N GLY A 289 13.28 -9.70 -2.85
CA GLY A 289 12.09 -10.24 -3.50
C GLY A 289 12.09 -10.08 -5.01
N SER A 290 11.11 -10.70 -5.66
CA SER A 290 10.93 -10.64 -7.11
C SER A 290 9.45 -10.47 -7.45
N SER A 291 9.14 -9.46 -8.27
CA SER A 291 7.82 -9.31 -8.91
C SER A 291 7.68 -10.13 -10.19
N GLY A 292 8.63 -11.03 -10.49
CA GLY A 292 8.63 -11.82 -11.72
C GLY A 292 8.64 -10.92 -12.97
N PRO A 293 7.72 -11.12 -13.94
CA PRO A 293 7.66 -10.28 -15.13
C PRO A 293 7.06 -8.89 -14.88
N TYR A 294 6.46 -8.65 -13.71
CA TYR A 294 5.71 -7.42 -13.44
C TYR A 294 6.65 -6.26 -13.05
N ARG A 295 6.36 -5.05 -13.51
CA ARG A 295 7.07 -3.82 -13.13
C ARG A 295 6.57 -3.28 -11.80
N GLY A 296 7.45 -2.62 -11.05
CA GLY A 296 7.14 -2.08 -9.72
C GLY A 296 7.36 -3.06 -8.58
N ALA A 297 7.38 -2.51 -7.38
CA ALA A 297 7.52 -3.18 -6.09
C ALA A 297 6.65 -2.44 -5.04
N LYS A 298 6.87 -2.62 -3.73
CA LYS A 298 6.19 -1.85 -2.67
C LYS A 298 6.14 -0.34 -3.00
N SER A 299 5.02 0.32 -2.67
CA SER A 299 4.72 1.74 -2.95
C SER A 299 4.51 2.14 -4.41
N SER A 300 4.59 1.21 -5.36
CA SER A 300 4.29 1.42 -6.79
C SER A 300 2.90 0.89 -7.16
N LEU A 301 2.15 1.61 -8.00
CA LEU A 301 0.88 1.11 -8.57
C LEU A 301 1.04 0.34 -9.90
N PHE A 302 2.27 0.15 -10.40
CA PHE A 302 2.53 -0.90 -11.40
C PHE A 302 2.24 -2.29 -10.83
N GLU A 303 2.02 -3.27 -11.70
CA GLU A 303 1.56 -4.63 -11.41
C GLU A 303 2.37 -5.26 -10.26
N GLY A 304 3.68 -5.14 -10.23
CA GLY A 304 4.54 -5.76 -9.23
C GLY A 304 4.40 -5.21 -7.81
N GLY A 305 3.75 -4.05 -7.63
CA GLY A 305 3.42 -3.51 -6.30
C GLY A 305 2.06 -3.94 -5.75
N ILE A 306 1.14 -4.36 -6.62
CA ILE A 306 -0.26 -4.62 -6.25
C ILE A 306 -0.82 -5.98 -6.73
N ARG A 307 -0.19 -6.66 -7.68
CA ARG A 307 -0.57 -7.99 -8.19
C ARG A 307 0.29 -9.04 -7.54
N LEU A 308 -0.30 -9.89 -6.71
CA LEU A 308 0.44 -10.70 -5.74
C LEU A 308 0.09 -12.18 -5.82
N PRO A 309 0.92 -13.06 -5.23
CA PRO A 309 0.56 -14.46 -5.11
C PRO A 309 -0.73 -14.58 -4.31
N THR A 310 -1.66 -15.38 -4.80
CA THR A 310 -2.97 -15.55 -4.17
C THR A 310 -3.50 -16.95 -4.47
N ILE A 311 -3.85 -17.66 -3.40
CA ILE A 311 -4.36 -19.02 -3.46
C ILE A 311 -5.60 -19.08 -2.56
N ILE A 312 -6.62 -19.79 -3.01
CA ILE A 312 -7.68 -20.29 -2.12
C ILE A 312 -7.77 -21.80 -2.24
N SER A 313 -7.86 -22.48 -1.11
CA SER A 313 -8.04 -23.92 -1.04
C SER A 313 -9.16 -24.27 -0.06
N TRP A 314 -10.07 -25.12 -0.51
CA TRP A 314 -11.06 -25.80 0.33
C TRP A 314 -11.14 -27.23 -0.20
N LYS A 315 -10.25 -28.08 0.34
CA LYS A 315 -9.95 -29.40 -0.22
C LYS A 315 -11.21 -30.25 -0.29
N GLY A 316 -11.44 -30.90 -1.44
CA GLY A 316 -12.66 -31.66 -1.73
C GLY A 316 -13.93 -30.84 -2.02
N ASN A 317 -13.91 -29.51 -1.82
CA ASN A 317 -15.09 -28.65 -1.97
C ASN A 317 -14.93 -27.60 -3.09
N LEU A 318 -13.71 -27.09 -3.29
CA LEU A 318 -13.36 -26.23 -4.43
C LEU A 318 -12.57 -27.02 -5.49
N PRO A 319 -12.56 -26.57 -6.76
CA PRO A 319 -11.70 -27.11 -7.80
C PRO A 319 -10.23 -27.10 -7.39
N GLU A 320 -9.59 -28.27 -7.45
CA GLU A 320 -8.17 -28.46 -7.13
C GLU A 320 -7.30 -28.36 -8.39
N ASN A 321 -6.04 -27.97 -8.17
CA ASN A 321 -5.00 -27.76 -9.17
C ASN A 321 -5.47 -26.88 -10.33
N LYS A 322 -6.11 -25.75 -9.99
CA LYS A 322 -6.60 -24.79 -10.98
C LYS A 322 -5.81 -23.49 -10.98
N VAL A 323 -5.65 -22.95 -12.17
CA VAL A 323 -5.07 -21.63 -12.40
C VAL A 323 -6.17 -20.70 -12.91
N SER A 324 -6.54 -19.71 -12.11
CA SER A 324 -7.50 -18.70 -12.48
C SER A 324 -6.82 -17.46 -13.03
N LYS A 325 -7.21 -17.07 -14.25
CA LYS A 325 -6.84 -15.78 -14.86
C LYS A 325 -7.88 -14.69 -14.58
N GLN A 326 -8.86 -14.99 -13.75
CA GLN A 326 -9.94 -14.07 -13.43
C GLN A 326 -9.46 -12.98 -12.49
N PHE A 327 -10.02 -11.78 -12.65
CA PHE A 327 -9.65 -10.62 -11.86
C PHE A 327 -10.28 -10.67 -10.47
N LEU A 328 -9.45 -10.50 -9.43
CA LEU A 328 -9.83 -10.42 -8.02
C LEU A 328 -9.12 -9.23 -7.37
N LEU A 329 -9.80 -8.55 -6.44
CA LEU A 329 -9.23 -7.57 -5.53
C LEU A 329 -9.38 -8.07 -4.10
N ASN A 330 -8.44 -7.80 -3.19
CA ASN A 330 -8.48 -8.31 -1.82
C ASN A 330 -9.73 -7.86 -1.02
N THR A 331 -10.41 -6.79 -1.44
CA THR A 331 -11.72 -6.39 -0.92
C THR A 331 -12.83 -7.43 -1.18
N ASP A 332 -12.66 -8.28 -2.19
CA ASP A 332 -13.62 -9.32 -2.57
C ASP A 332 -13.66 -10.48 -1.57
N TRP A 333 -12.64 -10.63 -0.72
CA TRP A 333 -12.58 -11.75 0.20
C TRP A 333 -13.68 -11.73 1.25
N MET A 334 -13.99 -10.58 1.83
CA MET A 334 -15.06 -10.47 2.83
C MET A 334 -16.42 -10.99 2.32
N PRO A 335 -16.97 -10.48 1.20
CA PRO A 335 -18.24 -10.99 0.69
C PRO A 335 -18.15 -12.42 0.16
N THR A 336 -17.00 -12.82 -0.41
CA THR A 336 -16.80 -14.16 -0.98
C THR A 336 -16.74 -15.24 0.10
N LEU A 337 -15.93 -15.05 1.14
CA LEU A 337 -15.78 -15.99 2.24
C LEU A 337 -17.07 -16.09 3.05
N SER A 338 -17.74 -14.96 3.28
CA SER A 338 -19.08 -14.92 3.87
C SER A 338 -20.08 -15.77 3.09
N ASN A 339 -20.11 -15.67 1.75
CA ASN A 339 -21.02 -16.45 0.94
C ASN A 339 -20.66 -17.95 0.89
N LEU A 340 -19.36 -18.28 0.77
CA LEU A 340 -18.89 -19.68 0.83
C LEU A 340 -19.26 -20.37 2.15
N CYS A 341 -19.28 -19.62 3.24
CA CYS A 341 -19.63 -20.12 4.57
C CYS A 341 -21.15 -20.05 4.88
N GLY A 342 -21.97 -19.52 3.96
CA GLY A 342 -23.40 -19.35 4.16
C GLY A 342 -23.75 -18.39 5.31
N LEU A 343 -22.97 -17.32 5.51
CA LEU A 343 -23.18 -16.36 6.59
C LEU A 343 -24.26 -15.33 6.23
N GLU A 344 -25.06 -14.94 7.23
CA GLU A 344 -26.05 -13.88 7.11
C GLU A 344 -25.42 -12.53 7.50
N ASN A 345 -26.11 -11.42 7.14
CA ASN A 345 -25.88 -10.10 7.73
C ASN A 345 -24.63 -9.31 7.27
N LYS A 346 -24.60 -8.90 6.00
CA LYS A 346 -23.68 -7.88 5.50
C LYS A 346 -24.16 -6.49 5.96
N LYS A 347 -23.84 -6.06 7.19
CA LYS A 347 -24.00 -4.65 7.56
C LYS A 347 -23.03 -3.83 6.70
N SER A 348 -23.53 -2.71 6.15
CA SER A 348 -22.87 -1.76 5.23
C SER A 348 -22.85 -2.12 3.74
N ALA A 349 -22.82 -1.07 2.91
CA ALA A 349 -22.44 -1.18 1.51
C ALA A 349 -20.91 -1.29 1.45
N ILE A 350 -20.40 -2.46 1.06
CA ILE A 350 -18.97 -2.72 0.89
C ILE A 350 -18.56 -2.61 -0.58
N ASP A 351 -17.32 -2.22 -0.87
CA ASP A 351 -16.79 -2.13 -2.24
C ASP A 351 -16.42 -3.50 -2.86
N GLY A 352 -16.28 -4.52 -2.02
CA GLY A 352 -16.00 -5.91 -2.39
C GLY A 352 -17.14 -6.57 -3.15
N ILE A 353 -16.80 -7.44 -4.10
CA ILE A 353 -17.75 -8.20 -4.91
C ILE A 353 -17.66 -9.67 -4.51
N ASP A 354 -18.80 -10.33 -4.34
CA ASP A 354 -18.84 -11.77 -4.10
C ASP A 354 -18.42 -12.54 -5.37
N LEU A 355 -17.32 -13.29 -5.28
CA LEU A 355 -16.76 -14.11 -6.35
C LEU A 355 -16.96 -15.61 -6.12
N SER A 356 -17.68 -16.03 -5.08
CA SER A 356 -17.88 -17.44 -4.72
C SER A 356 -18.40 -18.29 -5.87
N SER A 357 -19.31 -17.76 -6.69
CA SER A 357 -19.87 -18.49 -7.85
C SER A 357 -18.79 -18.83 -8.89
N MET A 358 -17.83 -17.92 -9.12
CA MET A 358 -16.67 -18.14 -9.99
C MET A 358 -15.69 -19.17 -9.40
N LEU A 359 -15.54 -19.21 -8.08
CA LEU A 359 -14.69 -20.19 -7.40
C LEU A 359 -15.27 -21.61 -7.51
N MET A 360 -16.58 -21.74 -7.28
CA MET A 360 -17.30 -23.01 -7.36
C MET A 360 -17.40 -23.53 -8.81
N ASN A 361 -17.48 -22.62 -9.79
CA ASN A 361 -17.56 -22.96 -11.20
C ASN A 361 -16.54 -22.15 -12.02
N THR A 362 -15.39 -22.77 -12.32
CA THR A 362 -14.28 -22.12 -13.03
C THR A 362 -14.61 -21.66 -14.46
N LYS A 363 -15.78 -22.00 -15.01
CA LYS A 363 -16.25 -21.48 -16.31
C LYS A 363 -16.93 -20.12 -16.19
N GLN A 364 -17.40 -19.76 -15.00
CA GLN A 364 -18.01 -18.47 -14.75
C GLN A 364 -16.91 -17.40 -14.72
N LYS A 365 -17.17 -16.23 -15.31
CA LYS A 365 -16.24 -15.11 -15.30
C LYS A 365 -16.37 -14.32 -14.00
N SER A 366 -15.29 -13.63 -13.61
CA SER A 366 -15.35 -12.68 -12.50
C SER A 366 -16.39 -11.60 -12.80
N LEU A 367 -17.17 -11.26 -11.77
CA LEU A 367 -18.02 -10.07 -11.78
C LEU A 367 -17.16 -8.80 -11.67
N ARG A 368 -15.94 -8.91 -11.15
CA ARG A 368 -14.98 -7.81 -11.13
C ARG A 368 -14.32 -7.66 -12.49
N THR A 369 -14.67 -6.59 -13.19
CA THR A 369 -14.10 -6.21 -14.50
C THR A 369 -13.26 -4.94 -14.42
N SER A 370 -13.38 -4.18 -13.34
CA SER A 370 -12.65 -2.94 -13.11
C SER A 370 -12.27 -2.75 -11.64
N ALA A 371 -11.27 -1.90 -11.40
CA ALA A 371 -10.90 -1.42 -10.08
C ALA A 371 -10.14 -0.10 -10.17
N PHE A 372 -10.02 0.56 -9.01
CA PHE A 372 -9.41 1.86 -8.84
C PHE A 372 -8.34 1.78 -7.75
N TRP A 373 -7.28 2.55 -7.88
CA TRP A 373 -6.29 2.70 -6.81
C TRP A 373 -5.95 4.17 -6.66
N LYS A 374 -5.62 4.57 -5.44
CA LYS A 374 -5.09 5.89 -5.14
C LYS A 374 -4.14 5.79 -3.96
N TYR A 375 -2.92 6.26 -4.13
CA TYR A 375 -1.87 6.21 -3.12
C TYR A 375 -0.89 7.38 -3.30
N GLY A 376 -0.87 8.30 -2.33
CA GLY A 376 -0.20 9.58 -2.49
C GLY A 376 -0.78 10.33 -3.69
N SER A 377 0.11 10.76 -4.60
CA SER A 377 -0.27 11.37 -5.88
C SER A 377 -0.70 10.36 -6.95
N GLN A 378 -0.24 9.11 -6.85
CA GLN A 378 -0.55 8.08 -7.84
C GLN A 378 -2.03 7.71 -7.79
N TRP A 379 -2.61 7.48 -8.97
CA TRP A 379 -3.89 6.79 -9.08
C TRP A 379 -3.92 5.88 -10.30
N VAL A 380 -4.75 4.84 -10.24
CA VAL A 380 -4.94 3.89 -11.33
C VAL A 380 -6.41 3.67 -11.60
N VAL A 381 -6.76 3.56 -12.88
CA VAL A 381 -7.99 2.90 -13.32
C VAL A 381 -7.60 1.68 -14.14
N ARG A 382 -8.08 0.51 -13.72
CA ARG A 382 -8.07 -0.67 -14.57
C ARG A 382 -9.50 -0.98 -15.01
N ASP A 383 -9.68 -1.15 -16.31
CA ASP A 383 -10.94 -1.55 -16.92
C ASP A 383 -10.69 -2.63 -17.97
N GLY A 384 -10.98 -3.87 -17.61
CA GLY A 384 -10.60 -5.05 -18.38
C GLY A 384 -9.09 -5.14 -18.58
N LYS A 385 -8.67 -5.10 -19.84
CA LYS A 385 -7.26 -5.17 -20.24
C LYS A 385 -6.52 -3.84 -20.12
N TRP A 386 -7.23 -2.73 -20.09
CA TRP A 386 -6.61 -1.41 -20.07
C TRP A 386 -6.35 -0.97 -18.64
N LYS A 387 -5.14 -0.47 -18.39
CA LYS A 387 -4.73 0.09 -17.11
C LYS A 387 -4.06 1.43 -17.35
N LEU A 388 -4.63 2.49 -16.79
CA LEU A 388 -4.07 3.84 -16.83
C LEU A 388 -3.54 4.18 -15.44
N ILE A 389 -2.27 4.56 -15.35
CA ILE A 389 -1.61 5.04 -14.14
C ILE A 389 -1.32 6.52 -14.32
N ALA A 390 -1.63 7.34 -13.32
CA ALA A 390 -1.14 8.71 -13.25
C ALA A 390 -0.01 8.85 -12.24
N TYR A 391 0.93 9.73 -12.56
CA TYR A 391 2.16 9.98 -11.79
C TYR A 391 2.89 8.68 -11.41
N PRO A 392 3.12 7.76 -12.37
CA PRO A 392 3.63 6.43 -12.07
C PRO A 392 4.97 6.49 -11.32
N LYS A 393 5.16 5.57 -10.37
CA LYS A 393 6.44 5.39 -9.68
C LYS A 393 6.89 3.95 -9.87
N ASP A 394 8.09 3.73 -10.40
CA ASP A 394 8.69 2.40 -10.50
C ASP A 394 9.75 2.19 -9.41
N THR A 395 9.34 1.61 -8.29
CA THR A 395 10.21 1.27 -7.16
C THR A 395 11.05 0.01 -7.39
N SER A 396 10.86 -0.70 -8.50
CA SER A 396 11.69 -1.86 -8.89
C SER A 396 12.83 -1.50 -9.83
N HIS A 397 12.82 -0.28 -10.38
CA HIS A 397 13.79 0.20 -11.36
C HIS A 397 13.94 -0.71 -12.60
N LYS A 398 12.87 -1.40 -12.99
CA LYS A 398 12.89 -2.31 -14.15
C LYS A 398 12.83 -1.57 -15.48
N GLY A 399 12.24 -0.38 -15.51
CA GLY A 399 12.17 0.46 -16.70
C GLY A 399 12.32 1.94 -16.39
N GLU A 400 12.65 2.72 -17.42
CA GLU A 400 12.75 4.17 -17.34
C GLU A 400 11.35 4.81 -17.32
N LEU A 401 11.24 5.97 -16.67
CA LEU A 401 10.06 6.83 -16.70
C LEU A 401 10.51 8.25 -16.96
N ASP A 402 9.91 8.88 -17.95
CA ASP A 402 10.01 10.32 -18.14
C ASP A 402 8.86 10.98 -17.36
N LEU A 403 9.16 11.63 -16.23
CA LEU A 403 8.15 12.10 -15.28
C LEU A 403 7.14 13.11 -15.88
N GLU A 404 7.47 13.73 -17.02
CA GLU A 404 6.60 14.65 -17.74
C GLU A 404 5.73 13.90 -18.76
N SER A 405 6.35 13.23 -19.72
CA SER A 405 5.64 12.55 -20.81
C SER A 405 4.95 11.25 -20.39
N ASP A 406 5.43 10.60 -19.33
CA ASP A 406 4.81 9.43 -18.70
C ASP A 406 3.91 9.78 -17.51
N ALA A 407 3.59 11.06 -17.28
CA ALA A 407 2.68 11.46 -16.22
C ALA A 407 1.32 10.75 -16.31
N LEU A 408 0.91 10.36 -17.52
CA LEU A 408 -0.13 9.38 -17.78
C LEU A 408 0.48 8.16 -18.51
N PHE A 409 0.43 6.99 -17.87
CA PHE A 409 0.98 5.75 -18.38
C PHE A 409 -0.13 4.73 -18.67
N LEU A 410 -0.39 4.46 -19.95
CA LEU A 410 -1.40 3.49 -20.36
C LEU A 410 -0.76 2.17 -20.77
N SER A 411 -1.27 1.07 -20.21
CA SER A 411 -0.86 -0.30 -20.52
C SER A 411 -2.04 -1.14 -21.01
N ASN A 412 -1.77 -2.10 -21.89
CA ASN A 412 -2.69 -3.17 -22.26
C ASN A 412 -2.16 -4.50 -21.72
N LEU A 413 -2.77 -4.99 -20.63
CA LEU A 413 -2.29 -6.14 -19.87
C LEU A 413 -2.48 -7.49 -20.58
N ASP A 414 -3.27 -7.55 -21.66
CA ASP A 414 -3.35 -8.75 -22.51
C ASP A 414 -2.15 -8.86 -23.45
N GLU A 415 -1.52 -7.72 -23.78
CA GLU A 415 -0.38 -7.63 -24.70
C GLU A 415 0.95 -7.57 -23.95
N ASP A 416 1.00 -6.79 -22.86
CA ASP A 416 2.20 -6.59 -22.05
C ASP A 416 1.87 -6.49 -20.56
N VAL A 417 2.09 -7.58 -19.83
CA VAL A 417 1.95 -7.62 -18.36
C VAL A 417 3.13 -6.96 -17.64
N SER A 418 4.22 -6.67 -18.35
CA SER A 418 5.40 -6.03 -17.76
C SER A 418 5.27 -4.52 -17.66
N GLU A 419 4.31 -3.90 -18.35
CA GLU A 419 4.08 -2.45 -18.33
C GLU A 419 5.34 -1.63 -18.67
N MET A 420 6.11 -2.13 -19.64
CA MET A 420 7.37 -1.52 -20.05
C MET A 420 7.20 -0.49 -21.16
N LYS A 421 6.01 -0.41 -21.77
CA LYS A 421 5.70 0.51 -22.87
C LYS A 421 4.47 1.35 -22.55
N ASN A 422 4.64 2.67 -22.54
CA ASN A 422 3.51 3.59 -22.44
C ASN A 422 2.77 3.67 -23.79
N LEU A 423 1.46 3.41 -23.76
CA LEU A 423 0.56 3.46 -24.91
C LEU A 423 -0.31 4.72 -24.95
N ALA A 424 -0.15 5.65 -23.99
CA ALA A 424 -1.07 6.77 -23.80
C ALA A 424 -1.18 7.67 -25.05
N SER A 425 -0.04 7.99 -25.68
CA SER A 425 0.01 8.82 -26.90
C SER A 425 -0.61 8.14 -28.13
N LYS A 426 -0.67 6.81 -28.14
CA LYS A 426 -1.26 6.03 -29.25
C LYS A 426 -2.76 5.82 -29.10
N HIS A 427 -3.29 5.94 -27.89
CA HIS A 427 -4.70 5.68 -27.57
C HIS A 427 -5.31 6.80 -26.70
N PRO A 428 -5.31 8.06 -27.17
CA PRO A 428 -5.83 9.20 -26.40
C PRO A 428 -7.32 9.06 -26.05
N GLU A 429 -8.11 8.36 -26.87
CA GLU A 429 -9.51 8.06 -26.63
C GLU A 429 -9.72 7.14 -25.40
N ILE A 430 -8.82 6.18 -25.21
CA ILE A 430 -8.86 5.26 -24.07
C ILE A 430 -8.43 6.00 -22.80
N VAL A 431 -7.37 6.80 -22.89
CA VAL A 431 -6.93 7.66 -21.79
C VAL A 431 -8.07 8.56 -21.32
N LYS A 432 -8.76 9.26 -22.25
CA LYS A 432 -9.90 10.12 -21.92
C LYS A 432 -11.05 9.35 -21.26
N SER A 433 -11.34 8.14 -21.73
CA SER A 433 -12.38 7.28 -21.14
C SER A 433 -12.02 6.85 -19.72
N LEU A 434 -10.78 6.45 -19.47
CA LEU A 434 -10.32 6.02 -18.15
C LEU A 434 -10.20 7.20 -17.17
N ILE A 435 -9.77 8.38 -17.63
CA ILE A 435 -9.82 9.61 -16.84
C ILE A 435 -11.25 9.91 -16.42
N LYS A 436 -12.22 9.79 -17.34
CA LYS A 436 -13.63 10.00 -17.00
C LYS A 436 -14.08 9.03 -15.89
N LYS A 437 -13.77 7.74 -16.01
CA LYS A 437 -14.06 6.74 -14.96
C LYS A 437 -13.41 7.09 -13.63
N TYR A 438 -12.15 7.55 -13.64
CA TYR A 438 -11.47 8.03 -12.44
C TYR A 438 -12.24 9.19 -11.80
N THR A 439 -12.62 10.21 -12.58
CA THR A 439 -13.32 11.39 -12.04
C THR A 439 -14.76 11.12 -11.60
N GLU A 440 -15.38 10.05 -12.08
CA GLU A 440 -16.71 9.59 -11.64
C GLU A 440 -16.65 8.67 -10.41
N TRP A 441 -15.47 8.14 -10.08
CA TRP A 441 -15.27 7.37 -8.86
C TRP A 441 -15.31 8.31 -7.63
N GLU A 442 -15.97 7.88 -6.56
CA GLU A 442 -16.21 8.66 -5.33
C GLU A 442 -14.93 9.29 -4.73
N PHE A 443 -13.77 8.65 -4.92
CA PHE A 443 -12.48 9.11 -4.39
C PHE A 443 -11.56 9.74 -5.44
N GLY A 444 -12.02 9.81 -6.69
CA GLY A 444 -11.31 10.47 -7.79
C GLY A 444 -11.61 11.96 -7.88
N SER A 445 -10.72 12.70 -8.52
CA SER A 445 -10.88 14.14 -8.73
C SER A 445 -10.14 14.58 -9.98
N ILE A 446 -10.74 15.51 -10.73
CA ILE A 446 -10.11 16.13 -11.90
C ILE A 446 -8.80 16.85 -11.53
N ASP A 447 -8.66 17.32 -10.28
CA ASP A 447 -7.43 17.95 -9.80
C ASP A 447 -6.27 16.96 -9.67
N GLY A 448 -6.58 15.66 -9.51
CA GLY A 448 -5.57 14.62 -9.52
C GLY A 448 -5.10 14.24 -10.92
N VAL A 449 -5.74 14.70 -11.99
CA VAL A 449 -5.35 14.36 -13.36
C VAL A 449 -4.15 15.23 -13.77
N PRO A 450 -3.05 14.63 -14.27
CA PRO A 450 -1.93 15.37 -14.84
C PRO A 450 -2.41 16.39 -15.86
N LYS A 451 -2.06 17.66 -15.63
CA LYS A 451 -2.36 18.76 -16.54
C LYS A 451 -1.20 18.92 -17.50
N GLU A 452 -1.49 19.31 -18.74
CA GLU A 452 -0.45 19.67 -19.69
C GLU A 452 0.44 20.75 -19.10
N THR A 453 1.75 20.56 -19.22
CA THR A 453 2.77 21.53 -18.87
C THR A 453 2.56 22.81 -19.65
N LYS A 454 2.45 23.94 -18.95
CA LYS A 454 2.47 25.24 -19.61
C LYS A 454 3.93 25.60 -19.83
N LYS A 455 4.32 25.71 -21.10
CA LYS A 455 5.57 26.37 -21.47
C LYS A 455 5.40 27.86 -21.27
N VAL A 456 6.30 28.45 -20.49
CA VAL A 456 6.33 29.86 -20.18
C VAL A 456 7.71 30.38 -20.55
N ASN A 457 7.78 31.43 -21.37
CA ASN A 457 9.04 32.05 -21.72
C ASN A 457 9.33 33.19 -20.74
N HIS A 458 10.56 33.30 -20.24
CA HIS A 458 10.98 34.34 -19.32
C HIS A 458 12.51 34.49 -19.35
N LEU A 459 13.03 35.56 -18.76
CA LEU A 459 14.45 35.94 -18.82
C LEU A 459 15.41 34.92 -18.21
N ALA A 460 14.91 34.07 -17.31
CA ALA A 460 15.70 33.04 -16.63
C ALA A 460 15.83 31.73 -17.41
N VAL A 461 15.04 31.53 -18.48
CA VAL A 461 15.06 30.28 -19.24
C VAL A 461 16.46 30.00 -19.76
N GLU A 462 16.97 28.78 -19.50
CA GLU A 462 18.32 28.34 -19.89
C GLU A 462 19.46 29.23 -19.35
N THR A 463 19.22 29.97 -18.28
CA THR A 463 20.27 30.72 -17.56
C THR A 463 20.99 29.85 -16.53
N ILE A 464 21.85 30.45 -15.71
CA ILE A 464 22.61 29.73 -14.69
C ILE A 464 21.90 29.94 -13.36
N ILE A 465 21.62 28.85 -12.64
CA ILE A 465 21.11 28.87 -11.27
C ILE A 465 22.01 28.02 -10.37
N GLU A 466 22.24 28.49 -9.16
CA GLU A 466 22.97 27.78 -8.12
C GLU A 466 22.18 27.85 -6.80
N SER A 467 22.18 26.77 -6.01
CA SER A 467 21.70 26.84 -4.64
C SER A 467 22.85 27.17 -3.70
N THR A 468 22.68 28.20 -2.88
CA THR A 468 23.69 28.62 -1.90
C THR A 468 23.51 27.92 -0.55
N LEU A 469 22.37 27.25 -0.34
CA LEU A 469 22.09 26.42 0.81
C LEU A 469 22.07 24.93 0.44
N PRO A 470 22.43 24.01 1.36
CA PRO A 470 22.40 22.58 1.06
C PRO A 470 20.99 22.07 0.74
N LEU A 471 20.86 21.41 -0.41
CA LEU A 471 19.64 20.74 -0.84
C LEU A 471 19.67 19.23 -0.48
N PRO A 472 18.52 18.64 -0.17
CA PRO A 472 18.39 17.20 0.03
C PRO A 472 18.67 16.43 -1.27
N THR A 473 19.09 15.17 -1.14
CA THR A 473 19.55 14.38 -2.30
C THR A 473 18.49 14.20 -3.38
N ASN A 474 17.22 14.19 -2.99
CA ASN A 474 16.10 13.92 -3.88
C ASN A 474 15.63 15.16 -4.67
N TYR A 475 16.13 16.36 -4.36
CA TYR A 475 15.69 17.62 -4.97
C TYR A 475 16.90 18.47 -5.42
N LYS A 476 17.81 17.87 -6.18
CA LYS A 476 19.03 18.54 -6.67
C LYS A 476 18.90 19.18 -8.06
N ASN A 477 17.85 18.85 -8.81
CA ASN A 477 17.64 19.35 -10.18
C ASN A 477 17.06 20.77 -10.12
N ILE A 478 17.88 21.75 -9.77
CA ILE A 478 17.47 23.15 -9.55
C ILE A 478 17.08 23.87 -10.85
N GLU A 479 17.47 23.31 -11.98
CA GLU A 479 17.16 23.79 -13.32
C GLU A 479 15.65 23.83 -13.57
N VAL A 480 14.86 23.02 -12.85
CA VAL A 480 13.38 23.04 -12.92
C VAL A 480 12.76 24.35 -12.44
N LEU A 481 13.53 25.18 -11.76
CA LEU A 481 13.07 26.51 -11.35
C LEU A 481 13.21 27.55 -12.47
N ILE A 482 13.88 27.20 -13.57
CA ILE A 482 14.15 28.11 -14.68
C ILE A 482 14.07 27.41 -16.05
N ASP A 483 13.35 26.29 -16.15
CA ASP A 483 13.22 25.53 -17.40
C ASP A 483 12.07 26.03 -18.28
N GLY A 484 11.31 27.01 -17.79
CA GLY A 484 10.14 27.56 -18.47
C GLY A 484 8.96 26.61 -18.46
N LYS A 485 8.87 25.67 -17.51
CA LYS A 485 7.75 24.75 -17.35
C LYS A 485 7.05 24.98 -16.02
N SER A 486 5.73 25.17 -16.10
CA SER A 486 4.90 25.26 -14.90
C SER A 486 3.62 24.44 -15.03
N GLY A 487 3.01 24.13 -13.88
CA GLY A 487 1.64 23.60 -13.82
C GLY A 487 1.48 22.22 -13.18
N TYR A 488 2.57 21.59 -12.74
CA TYR A 488 2.50 20.36 -11.96
C TYR A 488 1.80 20.60 -10.63
N LEU A 489 1.03 19.61 -10.16
CA LEU A 489 0.46 19.56 -8.80
C LEU A 489 1.14 18.50 -7.94
N ASP A 490 1.83 17.53 -8.55
CA ASP A 490 2.55 16.49 -7.84
C ASP A 490 4.00 16.91 -7.57
N TYR A 491 4.35 17.08 -6.30
CA TYR A 491 5.71 17.39 -5.85
C TYR A 491 6.73 16.28 -6.14
N SER A 492 6.24 15.06 -6.43
CA SER A 492 7.08 13.93 -6.82
C SER A 492 7.30 13.77 -8.33
N SER A 493 6.78 14.71 -9.14
CA SER A 493 7.05 14.81 -10.58
C SER A 493 8.50 15.17 -10.92
N GLY A 494 9.33 15.50 -9.93
CA GLY A 494 10.69 15.98 -10.14
C GLY A 494 10.76 17.43 -10.65
N GLN A 495 9.62 18.13 -10.72
CA GLN A 495 9.47 19.50 -11.24
C GLN A 495 9.33 20.53 -10.13
N TRP A 496 9.81 20.15 -8.94
CA TRP A 496 9.74 20.95 -7.74
C TRP A 496 11.06 20.84 -6.99
N ILE A 497 11.45 21.93 -6.34
CA ILE A 497 12.51 21.91 -5.34
C ILE A 497 11.88 21.89 -3.95
N GLY A 498 12.18 20.82 -3.21
CA GLY A 498 11.69 20.56 -1.86
C GLY A 498 12.77 20.75 -0.80
N GLN A 499 12.39 21.29 0.36
CA GLN A 499 13.26 21.41 1.53
C GLN A 499 12.48 21.16 2.83
N GLU A 500 13.07 20.39 3.73
CA GLU A 500 12.44 20.01 5.01
C GLU A 500 13.03 20.81 6.18
N GLY A 501 12.17 21.59 6.83
CA GLY A 501 12.45 22.36 8.04
C GLY A 501 13.57 23.41 7.91
N LYS A 502 13.95 23.75 6.69
CA LYS A 502 15.01 24.72 6.36
C LYS A 502 14.57 25.60 5.20
N ASP A 503 15.21 26.75 5.11
CA ASP A 503 15.02 27.71 4.03
C ASP A 503 15.66 27.24 2.72
N LEU A 504 15.25 27.88 1.63
CA LEU A 504 15.85 27.76 0.30
C LEU A 504 16.46 29.11 -0.10
N GLU A 505 17.64 29.07 -0.71
CA GLU A 505 18.29 30.24 -1.28
C GLU A 505 18.92 29.86 -2.63
N PHE A 506 18.68 30.71 -3.64
CA PHE A 506 19.17 30.51 -5.00
C PHE A 506 19.83 31.79 -5.53
N LEU A 507 20.90 31.61 -6.30
CA LEU A 507 21.56 32.64 -7.08
C LEU A 507 21.32 32.36 -8.56
N ILE A 508 20.75 33.32 -9.28
CA ILE A 508 20.50 33.25 -10.73
C ILE A 508 21.42 34.26 -11.42
N ASP A 509 22.14 33.85 -12.46
CA ASP A 509 22.88 34.72 -13.39
C ASP A 509 22.18 34.76 -14.76
N LEU A 510 21.56 35.89 -15.07
CA LEU A 510 20.86 36.16 -16.34
C LEU A 510 21.81 36.33 -17.54
N LYS A 511 23.11 36.04 -17.37
CA LYS A 511 24.24 36.14 -18.32
C LYS A 511 24.64 37.57 -18.71
N LYS A 512 23.69 38.50 -18.71
CA LYS A 512 23.88 39.93 -18.95
C LYS A 512 22.88 40.73 -18.11
N GLU A 513 23.10 42.04 -17.99
CA GLU A 513 22.10 42.91 -17.40
C GLU A 513 20.81 42.88 -18.22
N GLN A 514 19.69 42.72 -17.52
CA GLN A 514 18.34 42.72 -18.05
C GLN A 514 17.49 43.75 -17.33
N ASN A 515 16.51 44.30 -18.02
CA ASN A 515 15.43 45.05 -17.38
C ASN A 515 14.39 44.03 -16.92
N ILE A 516 14.13 43.99 -15.63
CA ILE A 516 13.20 43.05 -14.99
C ILE A 516 11.99 43.85 -14.56
N GLU A 517 10.81 43.44 -15.01
CA GLU A 517 9.53 44.08 -14.72
C GLU A 517 8.78 43.33 -13.62
N LYS A 518 8.84 41.99 -13.66
CA LYS A 518 8.12 41.12 -12.73
C LYS A 518 8.94 39.92 -12.32
N ILE A 519 8.81 39.55 -11.04
CA ILE A 519 9.30 38.27 -10.53
C ILE A 519 8.15 37.54 -9.87
N SER A 520 8.06 36.24 -10.11
CA SER A 520 7.17 35.37 -9.34
C SER A 520 7.77 34.01 -9.08
N CYS A 521 7.34 33.41 -7.97
CA CYS A 521 7.71 32.08 -7.54
C CYS A 521 6.43 31.30 -7.25
N GLY A 522 6.24 30.16 -7.92
CA GLY A 522 5.16 29.26 -7.59
C GLY A 522 5.49 28.41 -6.35
N TYR A 523 4.45 28.02 -5.61
CA TYR A 523 4.58 27.17 -4.43
C TYR A 523 3.41 26.19 -4.32
N MET A 524 3.61 25.11 -3.57
CA MET A 524 2.54 24.19 -3.22
C MET A 524 2.22 24.24 -1.73
N GLN A 525 0.95 24.07 -1.41
CA GLN A 525 0.50 23.66 -0.09
C GLN A 525 -0.18 22.30 -0.20
N ASP A 526 0.20 21.38 0.67
CA ASP A 526 -0.47 20.10 0.88
C ASP A 526 -0.34 19.67 2.34
N LEU A 527 -1.30 20.11 3.16
CA LEU A 527 -1.31 19.84 4.59
C LEU A 527 -1.37 18.32 4.87
N GLY A 528 -1.96 17.53 3.96
CA GLY A 528 -1.99 16.07 4.08
C GLY A 528 -0.59 15.46 4.17
N ASN A 529 0.35 16.02 3.40
CA ASN A 529 1.75 15.61 3.27
C ASN A 529 2.73 16.56 3.99
N TRP A 530 2.24 17.43 4.88
CA TRP A 530 3.02 18.34 5.71
C TRP A 530 3.80 19.38 4.89
N ILE A 531 3.24 19.74 3.73
CA ILE A 531 3.80 20.74 2.82
C ILE A 531 3.06 22.05 3.05
N PHE A 532 3.79 23.09 3.39
CA PHE A 532 3.25 24.39 3.75
C PHE A 532 3.72 25.46 2.77
N LYS A 533 2.90 26.51 2.63
CA LYS A 533 3.30 27.68 1.88
C LYS A 533 4.53 28.36 2.50
N PRO A 534 5.38 29.02 1.69
CA PRO A 534 6.47 29.85 2.19
C PRO A 534 5.97 30.92 3.18
N GLU A 535 6.73 31.19 4.23
CA GLU A 535 6.44 32.30 5.15
C GLU A 535 6.67 33.64 4.43
N GLN A 536 7.71 33.70 3.62
CA GLN A 536 8.14 34.89 2.91
C GLN A 536 9.05 34.52 1.74
N ILE A 537 8.94 35.29 0.64
CA ILE A 537 9.90 35.25 -0.46
C ILE A 537 10.47 36.65 -0.67
N SER A 538 11.80 36.74 -0.78
CA SER A 538 12.48 38.00 -1.05
C SER A 538 13.56 37.87 -2.12
N VAL A 539 13.78 38.95 -2.85
CA VAL A 539 14.77 39.05 -3.93
C VAL A 539 15.71 40.21 -3.66
N SER A 540 17.00 39.93 -3.71
CA SER A 540 18.06 40.93 -3.80
C SER A 540 18.75 40.81 -5.15
N PHE A 541 19.32 41.90 -5.65
CA PHE A 541 19.79 41.96 -7.04
C PHE A 541 21.17 42.63 -7.15
N SER A 542 21.92 42.28 -8.19
CA SER A 542 23.28 42.77 -8.41
C SER A 542 23.64 42.83 -9.90
N SER A 543 24.49 43.79 -10.27
CA SER A 543 25.11 43.85 -11.60
C SER A 543 26.38 42.98 -11.69
N ASN A 544 27.08 42.75 -10.58
CA ASN A 544 28.41 42.12 -10.56
C ASN A 544 28.46 40.77 -9.84
N GLY A 545 27.38 40.36 -9.17
CA GLY A 545 27.26 39.08 -8.48
C GLY A 545 27.96 39.04 -7.11
N LYS A 546 28.47 40.18 -6.63
CA LYS A 546 29.16 40.33 -5.34
C LYS A 546 28.39 41.27 -4.41
N ASP A 547 28.02 42.43 -4.94
CA ASP A 547 27.36 43.49 -4.19
C ASP A 547 25.85 43.40 -4.46
N PHE A 548 25.11 42.78 -3.55
CA PHE A 548 23.65 42.66 -3.64
C PHE A 548 22.97 43.83 -2.97
N GLU A 549 22.11 44.50 -3.71
CA GLU A 549 21.33 45.65 -3.27
C GLU A 549 19.84 45.30 -3.27
N GLY A 550 19.09 46.04 -2.45
CA GLY A 550 17.65 45.91 -2.34
C GLY A 550 17.18 44.59 -1.69
N SER A 551 16.00 44.63 -1.08
CA SER A 551 15.26 43.42 -0.71
C SER A 551 13.80 43.66 -1.05
N LEU A 552 13.42 43.13 -2.20
CA LEU A 552 12.05 43.16 -2.68
C LEU A 552 11.31 41.95 -2.12
N PHE A 553 10.26 42.18 -1.35
CA PHE A 553 9.41 41.12 -0.82
C PHE A 553 8.27 40.87 -1.78
N LEU A 554 8.08 39.60 -2.16
CA LEU A 554 6.97 39.21 -3.02
C LEU A 554 5.68 39.13 -2.20
N ASN A 555 4.56 39.44 -2.84
CA ASN A 555 3.22 39.35 -2.26
C ASN A 555 2.61 38.00 -2.59
N ASP A 556 1.98 37.34 -1.61
CA ASP A 556 1.20 36.12 -1.82
C ASP A 556 -0.09 36.47 -2.58
N GLU A 557 -0.24 35.96 -3.80
CA GLU A 557 -1.42 36.16 -4.64
C GLU A 557 -2.65 35.41 -4.11
N GLU A 558 -2.45 34.43 -3.22
CA GLU A 558 -3.49 33.50 -2.76
C GLU A 558 -3.87 33.66 -1.27
N ASN A 559 -3.62 34.84 -0.69
CA ASN A 559 -3.77 35.15 0.74
C ASN A 559 -5.13 34.78 1.40
N ASN A 560 -6.16 34.42 0.62
CA ASN A 560 -7.52 34.11 1.08
C ASN A 560 -8.00 32.67 0.78
N ILE A 561 -7.13 31.78 0.28
CA ILE A 561 -7.53 30.40 -0.03
C ILE A 561 -7.30 29.48 1.17
N ASN A 562 -8.39 29.06 1.82
CA ASN A 562 -8.36 28.03 2.86
C ASN A 562 -8.59 26.63 2.27
N LYS A 563 -7.64 26.16 1.44
CA LYS A 563 -7.65 24.80 0.87
C LYS A 563 -6.52 23.96 1.45
N ASN A 564 -6.81 22.69 1.73
CA ASN A 564 -5.82 21.75 2.25
C ASN A 564 -4.68 21.47 1.25
N THR A 565 -5.03 21.40 -0.04
CA THR A 565 -4.08 21.13 -1.13
C THR A 565 -4.34 22.08 -2.28
N PHE A 566 -3.36 22.91 -2.64
CA PHE A 566 -3.43 23.80 -3.80
C PHE A 566 -2.02 24.26 -4.22
N LYS A 567 -1.94 24.87 -5.41
CA LYS A 567 -0.76 25.59 -5.89
C LYS A 567 -1.03 27.08 -5.85
N GLY A 568 -0.13 27.84 -5.24
CA GLY A 568 -0.19 29.29 -5.20
C GLY A 568 1.02 29.94 -5.82
N LYS A 569 1.06 31.27 -5.74
CA LYS A 569 2.14 32.08 -6.32
C LYS A 569 2.42 33.31 -5.47
N PHE A 570 3.70 33.58 -5.28
CA PHE A 570 4.20 34.86 -4.80
C PHE A 570 4.64 35.70 -6.00
N SER A 571 4.37 37.00 -6.02
CA SER A 571 4.89 37.89 -7.07
C SER A 571 5.16 39.32 -6.63
N ILE A 572 5.98 40.01 -7.41
CA ILE A 572 6.19 41.45 -7.33
C ILE A 572 6.32 42.03 -8.73
N GLU A 573 5.64 43.15 -8.97
CA GLU A 573 5.74 43.96 -10.18
C GLU A 573 6.42 45.27 -9.82
N LYS A 574 7.74 45.33 -10.01
CA LYS A 574 8.55 46.51 -9.71
C LYS A 574 9.76 46.53 -10.63
N PRO A 575 9.84 47.47 -11.58
CA PRO A 575 10.95 47.53 -12.53
C PRO A 575 12.31 47.82 -11.87
N PHE A 576 13.34 47.06 -12.25
CA PHE A 576 14.74 47.33 -11.94
C PHE A 576 15.67 46.66 -12.97
N THR A 577 16.94 47.05 -12.99
CA THR A 577 17.95 46.44 -13.86
C THR A 577 18.91 45.60 -13.03
N ALA A 578 19.16 44.37 -13.43
CA ALA A 578 20.12 43.49 -12.77
C ALA A 578 20.65 42.41 -13.73
N ARG A 579 21.79 41.83 -13.39
CA ARG A 579 22.28 40.58 -14.01
C ARG A 579 22.08 39.39 -13.09
N TYR A 580 22.33 39.57 -11.79
CA TYR A 580 22.26 38.52 -10.80
C TYR A 580 21.08 38.76 -9.87
N LEU A 581 20.37 37.69 -9.53
CA LEU A 581 19.28 37.70 -8.56
C LEU A 581 19.57 36.67 -7.48
N LYS A 582 19.42 37.06 -6.22
CA LYS A 582 19.44 36.15 -5.09
C LYS A 582 18.04 36.07 -4.50
N ILE A 583 17.45 34.88 -4.60
CA ILE A 583 16.08 34.55 -4.17
C ILE A 583 16.17 33.83 -2.83
N ASN A 584 15.54 34.38 -1.79
CA ASN A 584 15.46 33.78 -0.45
C ASN A 584 14.01 33.39 -0.16
N ILE A 585 13.80 32.15 0.27
CA ILE A 585 12.47 31.56 0.48
C ILE A 585 12.44 30.93 1.87
N LYS A 586 11.66 31.54 2.76
CA LYS A 586 11.58 31.12 4.16
C LYS A 586 10.59 29.99 4.38
N ASN A 587 11.05 28.95 5.04
CA ASN A 587 10.23 27.84 5.51
C ASN A 587 9.69 28.17 6.91
N ILE A 588 8.50 27.70 7.23
CA ILE A 588 7.94 27.80 8.59
C ILE A 588 8.70 26.94 9.62
N GLY A 589 9.61 26.07 9.17
CA GLY A 589 10.51 25.25 9.97
C GLY A 589 9.82 24.02 10.56
N VAL A 590 8.76 24.22 11.34
CA VAL A 590 7.98 23.14 11.97
C VAL A 590 6.50 23.29 11.71
N CYS A 591 5.80 22.15 11.68
CA CYS A 591 4.35 22.08 11.56
C CYS A 591 3.65 22.88 12.68
N PRO A 592 2.66 23.71 12.36
CA PRO A 592 1.94 24.53 13.34
C PRO A 592 1.22 23.70 14.41
N PRO A 593 0.94 24.26 15.60
CA PRO A 593 0.24 23.54 16.69
C PRO A 593 -1.15 23.03 16.32
N THR A 594 -1.82 23.67 15.36
CA THR A 594 -3.15 23.28 14.87
C THR A 594 -3.11 22.14 13.85
N HIS A 595 -1.93 21.71 13.42
CA HIS A 595 -1.75 20.65 12.43
C HIS A 595 -1.51 19.29 13.10
N LYS A 596 -1.99 18.20 12.50
CA LYS A 596 -1.82 16.82 12.99
C LYS A 596 -0.36 16.41 13.25
N GLY A 597 0.58 17.04 12.56
CA GLY A 597 2.03 16.80 12.68
C GLY A 597 2.77 17.83 13.54
N ALA A 598 2.08 18.56 14.42
CA ALA A 598 2.64 19.64 15.23
C ALA A 598 4.02 19.32 15.83
N GLY A 599 4.97 20.24 15.68
CA GLY A 599 6.36 20.09 16.18
C GLY A 599 7.28 19.27 15.28
N SER A 600 6.75 18.53 14.31
CA SER A 600 7.58 17.90 13.27
C SER A 600 8.06 18.91 12.24
N LYS A 601 9.08 18.58 11.46
CA LYS A 601 9.57 19.49 10.41
C LYS A 601 8.55 19.70 9.30
N ALA A 602 8.43 20.93 8.82
CA ALA A 602 7.56 21.30 7.72
C ALA A 602 8.29 21.23 6.37
N TRP A 603 7.63 20.69 5.36
CA TRP A 603 8.13 20.74 3.99
C TRP A 603 7.75 22.04 3.30
N LEU A 604 8.69 22.56 2.52
CA LEU A 604 8.52 23.68 1.60
C LEU A 604 8.78 23.17 0.18
N PHE A 605 7.88 23.48 -0.76
CA PHE A 605 8.04 23.14 -2.16
C PHE A 605 7.76 24.36 -3.04
N ILE A 606 8.70 24.63 -3.93
CA ILE A 606 8.61 25.70 -4.93
C ILE A 606 8.83 25.15 -6.34
N ASP A 607 8.21 25.82 -7.30
CA ASP A 607 8.43 25.61 -8.73
C ASP A 607 8.78 26.95 -9.42
N GLU A 608 8.81 26.93 -10.75
CA GLU A 608 9.12 28.02 -11.68
C GLU A 608 9.33 29.43 -11.07
N LEU A 609 10.57 29.92 -11.17
CA LEU A 609 10.99 31.29 -10.90
C LEU A 609 10.85 32.10 -12.19
N TYR A 610 9.63 32.56 -12.44
CA TYR A 610 9.31 33.37 -13.61
C TYR A 610 9.82 34.80 -13.44
N ILE A 611 10.64 35.25 -14.40
CA ILE A 611 11.31 36.57 -14.43
C ILE A 611 11.01 37.25 -15.76
N GLU A 612 10.14 38.24 -15.76
CA GLU A 612 9.75 38.99 -16.96
C GLU A 612 10.59 40.24 -17.19
#